data_AF-J7S2F5-F1
#
_entry.id   AF-J7S2F5-F1
#
_cell.length_a   1.000
_cell.length_b   1.000
_cell.length_c   1.000
_cell.angle_alpha   90.00
_cell.angle_beta   90.00
_cell.angle_gamma   90.00
#
_symmetry.space_group_name_H-M   'P 1'
#
loop_
_entity.id
_entity.type
_entity.pdbx_description
1 polymer ?
#
loop_
_entity_poly.entity_id
_entity_poly.type
_entity_poly.pdbx_seq_one_letter_code
_entity_poly.pdbx_strand_id
1 'polypeptide(L)'
;MWGSIDEQRLVRILEDPQKLHYKDEWIHVAAGDSRARGSRARDLLEIFTFGTVEDVPASIELSERMLHKLRKLTLLSLTELYRVIPYSFALEKCQMSDRSLMETYFIQLGSVLEFQMDPISETVTVTNFFDCRDVYDNEAELRIVRNAHYTREQLVTGLQKWKLKLENEILPSQS
;
A
#
# COMPACT_ATOMS: atom_id res chain seq x y z
N MET A 1 -19.16 -6.40 15.25
CA MET A 1 -20.36 -6.88 14.54
C MET A 1 -20.29 -6.32 13.13
N TRP A 2 -19.68 -7.06 12.19
CA TRP A 2 -19.52 -6.61 10.81
C TRP A 2 -20.85 -6.75 10.09
N GLY A 3 -21.63 -5.66 10.04
CA GLY A 3 -22.83 -5.61 9.21
C GLY A 3 -22.44 -5.79 7.76
N SER A 4 -23.15 -6.66 7.04
CA SER A 4 -23.06 -6.90 5.58
C SER A 4 -22.54 -5.70 4.78
N ILE A 5 -21.46 -5.88 4.02
CA ILE A 5 -20.98 -4.88 3.05
C ILE A 5 -21.68 -5.17 1.72
N ASP A 6 -22.53 -4.26 1.26
CA ASP A 6 -23.00 -4.27 -0.13
C ASP A 6 -22.03 -3.51 -1.05
N GLU A 7 -22.20 -3.62 -2.37
CA GLU A 7 -21.30 -3.02 -3.35
C GLU A 7 -21.22 -1.49 -3.25
N GLN A 8 -22.35 -0.82 -2.96
CA GLN A 8 -22.37 0.64 -2.82
C GLN A 8 -21.61 1.08 -1.57
N ARG A 9 -21.75 0.34 -0.47
CA ARG A 9 -20.99 0.56 0.76
C ARG A 9 -19.51 0.30 0.55
N LEU A 10 -19.14 -0.74 -0.21
CA LEU A 10 -17.75 -1.00 -0.56
C LEU A 10 -17.14 0.17 -1.35
N VAL A 11 -17.83 0.66 -2.39
CA VAL A 11 -17.34 1.83 -3.16
C VAL A 11 -17.13 3.03 -2.25
N ARG A 12 -18.07 3.34 -1.34
CA ARG A 12 -17.89 4.44 -0.37
C ARG A 12 -16.67 4.26 0.54
N ILE A 13 -16.45 3.03 1.02
CA ILE A 13 -15.26 2.68 1.83
C ILE A 13 -13.97 2.84 1.01
N LEU A 14 -13.98 2.38 -0.24
CA LEU A 14 -12.85 2.50 -1.16
C LEU A 14 -12.66 3.94 -1.66
N GLU A 15 -13.63 4.83 -1.56
CA GLU A 15 -13.46 6.26 -1.88
C GLU A 15 -13.04 7.12 -0.68
N ASP A 16 -13.14 6.60 0.55
CA ASP A 16 -12.78 7.34 1.77
C ASP A 16 -11.28 7.69 1.78
N PRO A 17 -10.86 8.97 1.69
CA PRO A 17 -9.45 9.33 1.62
C PRO A 17 -8.66 9.02 2.89
N GLN A 18 -9.32 8.83 4.04
CA GLN A 18 -8.67 8.63 5.33
C GLN A 18 -8.40 7.15 5.65
N LYS A 19 -9.16 6.22 5.07
CA LYS A 19 -8.94 4.79 5.30
C LYS A 19 -7.82 4.27 4.39
N LEU A 20 -6.83 3.62 4.99
CA LEU A 20 -5.67 3.05 4.28
C LEU A 20 -5.61 1.52 4.39
N HIS A 21 -6.28 0.95 5.40
CA HIS A 21 -6.30 -0.49 5.68
C HIS A 21 -7.62 -1.12 5.26
N TYR A 22 -7.54 -2.28 4.63
CA TYR A 22 -8.66 -3.05 4.07
C TYR A 22 -8.57 -4.55 4.35
N LYS A 23 -7.50 -5.00 5.02
CA LYS A 23 -7.24 -6.42 5.24
C LYS A 23 -8.38 -7.14 5.96
N ASP A 24 -8.96 -6.55 6.99
CA ASP A 24 -10.09 -7.14 7.72
C ASP A 24 -11.30 -7.34 6.79
N GLU A 25 -11.64 -6.33 6.00
CA GLU A 25 -12.71 -6.42 5.02
C GLU A 25 -12.42 -7.48 3.94
N TRP A 26 -11.17 -7.53 3.47
CA TRP A 26 -10.72 -8.51 2.48
C TRP A 26 -10.84 -9.94 3.01
N ILE A 27 -10.37 -10.23 4.22
CA ILE A 27 -10.46 -11.55 4.87
C ILE A 27 -11.93 -11.97 5.00
N HIS A 28 -12.80 -11.09 5.49
CA HIS A 28 -14.23 -11.40 5.65
C HIS A 28 -14.92 -11.70 4.32
N VAL A 29 -14.58 -10.98 3.25
CA VAL A 29 -15.11 -11.27 1.91
C VAL A 29 -14.52 -12.58 1.36
N ALA A 30 -13.23 -12.83 1.59
CA ALA A 30 -12.55 -14.05 1.13
C ALA A 30 -13.08 -15.32 1.80
N ALA A 31 -13.47 -15.24 3.09
CA ALA A 31 -14.07 -16.33 3.86
C ALA A 31 -15.52 -16.66 3.46
N GLY A 32 -16.18 -15.81 2.66
CA GLY A 32 -17.58 -15.98 2.29
C GLY A 32 -18.57 -15.47 3.34
N ASP A 33 -18.09 -14.76 4.36
CA ASP A 33 -18.90 -14.21 5.46
C ASP A 33 -19.69 -12.94 5.06
N SER A 34 -19.53 -12.47 3.83
CA SER A 34 -20.17 -11.26 3.32
C SER A 34 -21.28 -11.55 2.31
N ARG A 35 -22.36 -10.75 2.33
CA ARG A 35 -23.36 -10.74 1.24
C ARG A 35 -22.84 -10.03 -0.02
N ALA A 36 -21.62 -9.48 -0.01
CA ALA A 36 -20.89 -9.09 -1.22
C ALA A 36 -20.62 -10.35 -2.06
N ARG A 37 -21.65 -10.81 -2.75
CA ARG A 37 -21.59 -11.95 -3.66
C ARG A 37 -20.96 -11.47 -4.96
N GLY A 38 -19.64 -11.53 -5.06
CA GLY A 38 -18.99 -11.27 -6.34
C GLY A 38 -17.48 -11.32 -6.25
N SER A 39 -16.86 -11.93 -7.26
CA SER A 39 -15.41 -11.86 -7.48
C SER A 39 -14.93 -10.41 -7.36
N ARG A 40 -15.67 -9.45 -7.94
CA ARG A 40 -15.32 -8.04 -7.98
C ARG A 40 -15.03 -7.42 -6.61
N ALA A 41 -15.83 -7.70 -5.59
CA ALA A 41 -15.62 -7.10 -4.26
C ALA A 41 -14.31 -7.59 -3.62
N ARG A 42 -14.04 -8.90 -3.74
CA ARG A 42 -12.78 -9.50 -3.30
C ARG A 42 -11.60 -8.93 -4.09
N ASP A 43 -11.74 -8.86 -5.41
CA ASP A 43 -10.68 -8.38 -6.31
C ASP A 43 -10.33 -6.92 -6.02
N LEU A 44 -11.33 -6.05 -5.82
CA LEU A 44 -11.12 -4.66 -5.42
C LEU A 44 -10.45 -4.55 -4.05
N LEU A 45 -10.96 -5.26 -3.04
CA LEU A 45 -10.35 -5.23 -1.71
C LEU A 45 -8.92 -5.74 -1.76
N GLU A 46 -8.63 -6.80 -2.50
CA GLU A 46 -7.29 -7.33 -2.67
C GLU A 46 -6.33 -6.29 -3.28
N ILE A 47 -6.73 -5.60 -4.34
CA ILE A 47 -5.94 -4.52 -4.97
C ILE A 47 -5.68 -3.39 -3.96
N PHE A 48 -6.71 -2.92 -3.26
CA PHE A 48 -6.55 -1.82 -2.30
C PHE A 48 -5.79 -2.22 -1.03
N THR A 49 -5.79 -3.51 -0.68
CA THR A 49 -5.04 -4.03 0.47
C THR A 49 -3.57 -4.24 0.09
N PHE A 50 -3.29 -4.96 -1.00
CA PHE A 50 -1.94 -5.48 -1.31
C PHE A 50 -1.36 -5.06 -2.66
N GLY A 51 -2.18 -4.57 -3.59
CA GLY A 51 -1.77 -4.21 -4.95
C GLY A 51 -1.41 -2.74 -5.14
N THR A 52 -1.08 -2.39 -6.38
CA THR A 52 -0.76 -1.05 -6.86
C THR A 52 -1.66 -0.69 -8.05
N VAL A 53 -1.52 0.51 -8.58
CA VAL A 53 -2.20 0.88 -9.82
C VAL A 53 -1.82 0.00 -11.02
N GLU A 54 -0.61 -0.59 -11.03
CA GLU A 54 -0.15 -1.50 -12.08
C GLU A 54 -0.86 -2.87 -12.02
N ASP A 55 -1.42 -3.24 -10.86
CA ASP A 55 -2.11 -4.52 -10.66
C ASP A 55 -3.58 -4.50 -11.09
N VAL A 56 -4.12 -3.33 -11.46
CA VAL A 56 -5.54 -3.20 -11.86
C VAL A 56 -5.77 -3.84 -13.23
N PRO A 57 -6.54 -4.93 -13.33
CA PRO A 57 -6.86 -5.54 -14.61
C PRO A 57 -7.75 -4.62 -15.46
N ALA A 58 -7.62 -4.67 -16.78
CA ALA A 58 -8.43 -3.87 -17.70
C ALA A 58 -9.95 -4.12 -17.58
N SER A 59 -10.37 -5.25 -16.99
CA SER A 59 -11.77 -5.57 -16.72
C SER A 59 -12.35 -4.89 -15.47
N ILE A 60 -11.51 -4.25 -14.65
CA ILE A 60 -11.94 -3.58 -13.42
C ILE A 60 -11.98 -2.06 -13.67
N GLU A 61 -13.19 -1.51 -13.69
CA GLU A 61 -13.38 -0.06 -13.72
C GLU A 61 -13.34 0.51 -12.29
N LEU A 62 -12.50 1.52 -12.11
CA LEU A 62 -12.38 2.32 -10.89
C LEU A 62 -13.03 3.69 -11.12
N SER A 63 -13.72 4.22 -10.11
CA SER A 63 -14.10 5.63 -10.12
C SER A 63 -12.83 6.49 -10.05
N GLU A 64 -12.92 7.77 -10.45
CA GLU A 64 -11.77 8.68 -10.34
C GLU A 64 -11.24 8.78 -8.91
N ARG A 65 -12.14 8.79 -7.92
CA ARG A 65 -11.78 8.83 -6.49
C ARG A 65 -11.05 7.56 -6.05
N MET A 66 -11.52 6.40 -6.48
CA MET A 66 -10.85 5.12 -6.23
C MET A 66 -9.45 5.10 -6.86
N LEU A 67 -9.32 5.57 -8.10
CA LEU A 67 -8.03 5.64 -8.79
C LEU A 67 -7.06 6.60 -8.07
N HIS A 68 -7.51 7.80 -7.69
CA HIS A 68 -6.70 8.75 -6.94
C HIS A 68 -6.20 8.16 -5.62
N LYS A 69 -7.06 7.43 -4.91
CA LYS A 69 -6.67 6.75 -3.68
C LYS A 69 -5.70 5.60 -3.93
N LEU A 70 -5.91 4.78 -4.96
CA LEU A 70 -5.00 3.68 -5.28
C LEU A 70 -3.62 4.21 -5.68
N ARG A 71 -3.54 5.33 -6.40
CA ARG A 71 -2.28 6.03 -6.68
C ARG A 71 -1.58 6.48 -5.40
N LYS A 72 -2.32 7.05 -4.45
CA LYS A 72 -1.79 7.41 -3.13
C LYS A 72 -1.29 6.19 -2.34
N LEU A 73 -2.01 5.07 -2.37
CA LEU A 73 -1.59 3.81 -1.75
C LEU A 73 -0.37 3.20 -2.44
N THR A 74 -0.28 3.35 -3.77
CA THR A 74 0.91 2.96 -4.55
C THR A 74 2.11 3.79 -4.12
N LEU A 75 1.93 5.11 -3.96
CA LEU A 75 2.99 6.01 -3.50
C LEU A 75 3.47 5.63 -2.08
N LEU A 76 2.54 5.33 -1.17
CA LEU A 76 2.88 4.81 0.16
C LEU A 76 3.73 3.53 0.05
N SER A 77 3.35 2.57 -0.80
CA SER A 77 4.16 1.36 -1.01
C SER A 77 5.55 1.65 -1.58
N LEU A 78 5.71 2.66 -2.44
CA LEU A 78 7.02 3.08 -2.90
C LEU A 78 7.88 3.62 -1.75
N THR A 79 7.30 4.38 -0.82
CA THR A 79 8.05 4.90 0.35
C THR A 79 8.56 3.79 1.24
N GLU A 80 7.77 2.73 1.43
CA GLU A 80 8.18 1.59 2.24
C GLU A 80 9.41 0.87 1.64
N LEU A 81 9.54 0.87 0.30
CA LEU A 81 10.65 0.24 -0.43
C LEU A 81 11.87 1.16 -0.60
N TYR A 82 11.65 2.46 -0.76
CA TYR A 82 12.67 3.43 -1.13
C TYR A 82 12.62 4.64 -0.21
N ARG A 83 13.73 4.89 0.48
CA ARG A 83 13.87 6.07 1.35
C ARG A 83 13.96 7.37 0.55
N VAL A 84 14.52 7.33 -0.66
CA VAL A 84 14.65 8.48 -1.56
C VAL A 84 13.99 8.12 -2.89
N ILE A 85 13.00 8.90 -3.29
CA ILE A 85 12.15 8.64 -4.44
C ILE A 85 12.30 9.80 -5.43
N PRO A 86 12.87 9.58 -6.63
CA PRO A 86 12.83 10.56 -7.70
C PRO A 86 11.40 10.82 -8.17
N TYR A 87 11.09 12.07 -8.50
CA TYR A 87 9.76 12.47 -8.95
C TYR A 87 9.31 11.72 -10.20
N SER A 88 10.21 11.58 -11.19
CA SER A 88 9.95 10.85 -12.43
C SER A 88 9.56 9.40 -12.16
N PHE A 89 10.26 8.74 -11.24
CA PHE A 89 9.96 7.36 -10.83
C PHE A 89 8.61 7.26 -10.12
N ALA A 90 8.30 8.18 -9.20
CA ALA A 90 7.00 8.22 -8.53
C ALA A 90 5.84 8.42 -9.52
N LEU A 91 6.00 9.35 -10.46
CA LEU A 91 5.02 9.66 -11.50
C LEU A 91 4.77 8.45 -12.41
N GLU A 92 5.84 7.79 -12.87
CA GLU A 92 5.75 6.57 -13.68
C GLU A 92 5.00 5.47 -12.93
N LYS A 93 5.45 5.14 -11.70
CA LYS A 93 4.87 4.04 -10.91
C LYS A 93 3.46 4.28 -10.43
N CYS A 94 3.07 5.53 -10.23
CA CYS A 94 1.69 5.89 -9.91
C CYS A 94 0.84 6.13 -11.17
N GLN A 95 1.39 5.98 -12.38
CA GLN A 95 0.73 6.30 -13.65
C GLN A 95 0.13 7.71 -13.62
N MET A 96 0.92 8.69 -13.19
CA MET A 96 0.56 10.09 -13.05
C MET A 96 1.42 10.95 -13.96
N SER A 97 0.83 12.02 -14.52
CA SER A 97 1.57 13.03 -15.30
C SER A 97 1.71 14.37 -14.57
N ASP A 98 0.91 14.60 -13.52
CA ASP A 98 0.90 15.85 -12.76
C ASP A 98 1.75 15.74 -11.50
N ARG A 99 2.86 16.49 -11.49
CA ARG A 99 3.76 16.65 -10.33
C ARG A 99 3.02 17.23 -9.12
N SER A 100 2.17 18.23 -9.32
CA SER A 100 1.47 18.93 -8.24
C SER A 100 0.52 17.99 -7.49
N LEU A 101 -0.14 17.09 -8.24
CA LEU A 101 -1.00 16.06 -7.66
C LEU A 101 -0.18 15.04 -6.85
N MET A 102 1.00 14.66 -7.33
CA MET A 102 1.91 13.75 -6.61
C MET A 102 2.40 14.37 -5.29
N GLU A 103 2.83 15.63 -5.32
CA GLU A 103 3.20 16.37 -4.09
C GLU A 103 2.00 16.48 -3.12
N THR A 104 0.79 16.72 -3.65
CA THR A 104 -0.44 16.74 -2.85
C THR A 104 -0.68 15.40 -2.15
N TYR A 105 -0.40 14.26 -2.81
CA TYR A 105 -0.51 12.95 -2.18
C TYR A 105 0.50 12.74 -1.07
N PHE A 106 1.75 13.16 -1.26
CA PHE A 106 2.73 13.12 -0.18
C PHE A 106 2.27 13.94 1.03
N ILE A 107 1.76 15.16 0.80
CA ILE A 107 1.20 16.00 1.87
C ILE A 107 0.05 15.28 2.60
N GLN A 108 -0.85 14.62 1.87
CA GLN A 108 -1.93 13.84 2.46
C GLN A 108 -1.46 12.59 3.23
N LEU A 109 -0.29 12.04 2.87
CA LEU A 109 0.35 10.93 3.59
C LEU A 109 1.12 11.40 4.84
N GLY A 110 1.18 12.71 5.11
CA GLY A 110 1.87 13.26 6.28
C GLY A 110 1.34 12.74 7.64
N SER A 111 0.15 12.14 7.67
CA SER A 111 -0.37 11.47 8.87
C SER A 111 0.25 10.09 9.14
N VAL A 112 0.87 9.47 8.14
CA VAL A 112 1.44 8.12 8.23
C VAL A 112 2.95 8.09 8.08
N LEU A 113 3.57 9.15 7.54
CA LEU A 113 5.01 9.24 7.36
C LEU A 113 5.49 10.69 7.45
N GLU A 114 6.76 10.87 7.80
CA GLU A 114 7.47 12.14 7.66
C GLU A 114 8.34 12.13 6.40
N PHE A 115 8.35 13.24 5.68
CA PHE A 115 9.10 13.37 4.44
C PHE A 115 9.59 14.79 4.20
N GLN A 116 10.56 14.90 3.29
CA GLN A 116 11.10 16.14 2.77
C GLN A 116 11.02 16.11 1.25
N MET A 117 10.49 17.16 0.64
CA MET A 117 10.48 17.34 -0.82
C MET A 117 11.58 18.33 -1.19
N ASP A 118 12.46 17.94 -2.10
CA ASP A 118 13.46 18.81 -2.67
C ASP A 118 13.08 19.10 -4.14
N PRO A 119 12.58 20.31 -4.43
CA PRO A 119 12.16 20.66 -5.79
C PRO A 119 13.33 20.88 -6.75
N ILE A 120 14.56 21.09 -6.24
CA ILE A 120 15.76 21.30 -7.06
C ILE A 120 16.30 19.97 -7.55
N SER A 121 16.44 19.00 -6.65
CA SER A 121 16.87 17.64 -7.01
C SER A 121 15.73 16.76 -7.56
N GLU A 122 14.48 17.23 -7.45
CA GLU A 122 13.27 16.50 -7.83
C GLU A 122 13.17 15.15 -7.13
N THR A 123 13.37 15.16 -5.81
CA THR A 123 13.29 13.97 -4.97
C THR A 123 12.40 14.18 -3.74
N VAL A 124 11.79 13.09 -3.29
CA VAL A 124 11.16 13.00 -1.97
C VAL A 124 11.98 12.06 -1.10
N THR A 125 12.37 12.52 0.08
CA THR A 125 13.08 11.72 1.06
C THR A 125 12.18 11.44 2.26
N VAL A 126 11.93 10.16 2.55
CA VAL A 126 11.18 9.72 3.71
C VAL A 126 12.12 9.65 4.91
N THR A 127 11.76 10.34 5.99
CA THR A 127 12.58 10.44 7.20
C THR A 127 12.11 9.47 8.28
N ASN A 128 10.81 9.26 8.40
CA ASN A 128 10.20 8.41 9.40
C ASN A 128 8.86 7.82 8.95
N PHE A 129 8.43 6.72 9.59
CA PHE A 129 7.14 6.08 9.39
C PHE A 129 6.38 6.00 10.73
N PHE A 130 5.09 6.27 10.68
CA PHE A 130 4.15 6.12 11.80
C PHE A 130 3.14 5.00 11.57
N ASP A 131 2.85 4.73 10.30
CA ASP A 131 1.95 3.67 9.85
C ASP A 131 2.45 3.12 8.51
N CYS A 132 1.88 1.99 8.09
CA CYS A 132 2.21 1.32 6.83
C CYS A 132 0.97 0.76 6.16
N ARG A 133 1.11 0.17 4.99
CA ARG A 133 0.04 -0.63 4.38
C ARG A 133 -0.11 -1.99 5.06
N ASP A 134 -1.20 -2.66 4.70
CA ASP A 134 -1.49 -4.00 5.17
C ASP A 134 -0.46 -5.02 4.69
N VAL A 135 -0.03 -5.86 5.63
CA VAL A 135 0.92 -6.96 5.40
C VAL A 135 0.17 -8.23 5.08
N TYR A 136 0.57 -8.96 4.05
CA TYR A 136 0.00 -10.26 3.71
C TYR A 136 0.61 -11.38 4.56
N ASP A 137 -0.21 -12.27 5.13
CA ASP A 137 0.25 -13.42 5.94
C ASP A 137 -0.47 -14.71 5.54
N ASN A 138 -0.74 -14.88 4.24
CA ASN A 138 -1.37 -16.08 3.68
C ASN A 138 -2.74 -16.42 4.29
N GLU A 139 -3.51 -15.43 4.72
CA GLU A 139 -4.83 -15.63 5.32
C GLU A 139 -5.87 -16.13 4.32
N ALA A 140 -5.73 -15.74 3.06
CA ALA A 140 -6.51 -16.23 1.93
C ALA A 140 -5.71 -16.11 0.63
N GLU A 141 -6.04 -16.95 -0.35
CA GLU A 141 -5.39 -16.92 -1.67
C GLU A 141 -5.60 -15.59 -2.40
N LEU A 142 -4.52 -14.99 -2.92
CA LEU A 142 -4.58 -13.82 -3.79
C LEU A 142 -5.00 -14.23 -5.21
N ARG A 143 -5.91 -13.48 -5.83
CA ARG A 143 -6.45 -13.75 -7.17
C ARG A 143 -5.88 -12.83 -8.26
N ILE A 144 -5.58 -11.60 -7.89
CA ILE A 144 -5.14 -10.51 -8.78
C ILE A 144 -3.68 -10.17 -8.49
N VAL A 145 -3.37 -9.88 -7.22
CA VAL A 145 -2.05 -9.42 -6.80
C VAL A 145 -1.11 -10.62 -6.75
N ARG A 146 -0.22 -10.72 -7.74
CA ARG A 146 0.69 -11.89 -7.84
C ARG A 146 1.81 -11.86 -6.82
N ASN A 147 2.29 -10.67 -6.48
CA ASN A 147 3.38 -10.46 -5.54
C ASN A 147 2.98 -9.35 -4.56
N ALA A 148 2.44 -9.73 -3.40
CA ALA A 148 2.24 -8.77 -2.32
C ALA A 148 3.61 -8.16 -1.96
N HIS A 149 3.68 -6.83 -1.91
CA HIS A 149 4.94 -6.12 -1.66
C HIS A 149 5.50 -6.39 -0.26
N TYR A 150 4.63 -6.68 0.71
CA TYR A 150 5.00 -7.04 2.07
C TYR A 150 4.27 -8.29 2.51
N THR A 151 5.05 -9.33 2.78
CA THR A 151 4.57 -10.51 3.50
C THR A 151 5.21 -10.60 4.89
N ARG A 152 4.56 -11.30 5.81
CA ARG A 152 5.14 -11.59 7.12
C ARG A 152 6.50 -12.25 6.99
N GLU A 153 6.68 -13.19 6.07
CA GLU A 153 7.96 -13.87 5.85
C GLU A 153 9.07 -12.91 5.42
N GLN A 154 8.77 -11.96 4.53
CA GLN A 154 9.73 -10.94 4.11
C GLN A 154 10.15 -10.05 5.29
N LEU A 155 9.20 -9.63 6.13
CA LEU A 155 9.49 -8.82 7.32
C LEU A 155 10.35 -9.57 8.34
N VAL A 156 9.97 -10.81 8.66
CA VAL A 156 10.74 -11.66 9.60
C VAL A 156 12.16 -11.88 9.08
N THR A 157 12.31 -12.18 7.79
CA THR A 157 13.62 -12.34 7.14
C THR A 157 14.43 -11.05 7.19
N GLY A 158 13.80 -9.90 6.95
CA GLY A 158 14.44 -8.59 7.06
C GLY A 158 14.95 -8.28 8.46
N LEU A 159 14.14 -8.55 9.48
CA LEU A 159 14.52 -8.38 10.90
C LEU A 159 15.68 -9.31 11.29
N GLN A 160 15.67 -10.55 10.85
CA GLN A 160 16.77 -11.49 11.08
C GLN A 160 18.07 -11.02 10.44
N LYS A 161 18.03 -10.54 9.20
CA LYS A 161 19.20 -9.94 8.53
C LYS A 161 19.74 -8.75 9.30
N TRP A 162 18.86 -7.87 9.77
CA TRP A 162 19.27 -6.72 10.59
C TRP A 162 19.90 -7.13 11.91
N LYS A 163 19.32 -8.10 12.61
CA LYS A 163 19.90 -8.67 13.84
C LYS A 163 21.31 -9.19 13.59
N LEU A 164 21.50 -10.02 12.56
CA LEU A 164 22.80 -10.59 12.23
C LEU A 164 23.82 -9.50 11.86
N LYS A 165 23.40 -8.46 11.14
CA LYS A 165 24.25 -7.32 10.81
C LYS A 165 24.67 -6.55 12.07
N LEU A 166 23.75 -6.32 12.99
CA LEU A 166 24.04 -5.64 14.25
C LEU A 166 25.06 -6.44 15.08
N GLU A 167 24.85 -7.74 15.23
CA GLU A 167 25.71 -8.62 16.03
C GLU A 167 27.11 -8.79 15.44
N ASN A 168 27.24 -8.87 14.11
CA ASN A 168 28.51 -9.21 13.47
C ASN A 168 29.31 -8.00 12.95
N GLU A 169 28.65 -6.91 12.56
CA GLU A 169 29.30 -5.80 11.86
C GLU A 169 29.32 -4.50 12.67
N ILE A 170 28.30 -4.24 13.49
CA ILE A 170 28.10 -2.93 14.14
C ILE A 170 28.45 -2.98 15.63
N LEU A 171 28.05 -4.05 16.33
CA LEU A 171 28.30 -4.28 17.75
C LEU A 171 29.21 -5.51 17.95
N PRO A 172 30.30 -5.70 17.19
CA PRO A 172 31.13 -6.88 17.35
C PRO A 172 31.55 -6.95 18.81
N SER A 173 31.21 -8.07 19.45
CA SER A 173 31.48 -8.32 20.86
C SER A 173 32.97 -8.13 21.07
N GLN A 174 33.38 -7.19 21.93
CA GLN A 174 34.79 -7.07 22.31
C GLN A 174 35.16 -8.34 23.09
N SER A 175 35.80 -9.28 22.39
CA SER A 175 36.51 -10.41 22.95
C SER A 175 37.86 -9.97 23.52
#